data_AF-A0A814BSL7-F1
#
_entry.id   AF-A0A814BSL7-F1
#
_cell.length_a   1.000
_cell.length_b   1.000
_cell.length_c   1.000
_cell.angle_alpha   90.00
_cell.angle_beta   90.00
_cell.angle_gamma   90.00
#
_symmetry.space_group_name_H-M   'P 1'
#
loop_
_entity.id
_entity.type
_entity.pdbx_description
1 polymer ?
#
loop_
_entity_poly.entity_id
_entity_poly.type
_entity_poly.pdbx_seq_one_letter_code
_entity_poly.pdbx_strand_id
1 'polypeptide(L)'
;MNSNTVCIGVTDSTGELGRALFKNWSHANQNVEFVSFKGDIKNQSDVTDWLCYIPTLNGLLHFVVMVPTSGVDKDPLKAFRVNTLGTLNLLETCRLNFTKKVCS
;
A
#
# COMPACT_ATOMS: atom_id res chain seq x y z
N MET A 1 -13.70 6.54 -18.15
CA MET A 1 -13.24 6.98 -16.81
C MET A 1 -13.29 8.50 -16.80
N ASN A 2 -13.91 9.11 -15.78
CA ASN A 2 -13.88 10.57 -15.64
C ASN A 2 -12.43 11.03 -15.47
N SER A 3 -12.04 12.14 -16.07
CA SER A 3 -10.65 12.63 -16.10
C SER A 3 -10.08 13.08 -14.75
N ASN A 4 -10.84 12.96 -13.65
CA ASN A 4 -10.51 13.50 -12.32
C ASN A 4 -10.53 12.47 -11.18
N THR A 5 -10.60 11.16 -11.46
CA THR A 5 -10.54 10.14 -10.40
C THR A 5 -9.12 10.02 -9.84
N VAL A 6 -8.98 10.23 -8.53
CA VAL A 6 -7.73 10.04 -7.77
C VAL A 6 -7.67 8.59 -7.30
N CYS A 7 -6.64 7.85 -7.72
CA CYS A 7 -6.44 6.46 -7.33
C CYS A 7 -5.42 6.35 -6.20
N ILE A 8 -5.83 5.71 -5.10
CA ILE A 8 -5.01 5.52 -3.90
C ILE A 8 -4.86 4.03 -3.61
N GLY A 9 -3.62 3.55 -3.57
CA GLY A 9 -3.31 2.19 -3.16
C GLY A 9 -3.38 2.07 -1.63
N VAL A 10 -3.92 0.97 -1.11
CA VAL A 10 -4.06 0.76 0.35
C VAL A 10 -3.54 -0.63 0.72
N THR A 11 -2.62 -0.72 1.68
CA THR A 11 -2.23 -2.01 2.29
C THR A 11 -2.95 -2.21 3.62
N ASP A 12 -3.24 -3.47 3.99
CA ASP A 12 -4.04 -3.84 5.17
C ASP A 12 -5.40 -3.13 5.22
N SER A 13 -6.13 -3.17 4.11
CA SER A 13 -7.50 -2.66 4.03
C SER A 13 -8.46 -3.37 4.98
N THR A 14 -8.09 -4.57 5.43
CA THR A 14 -8.83 -5.36 6.42
C THR A 14 -8.44 -5.05 7.86
N GLY A 15 -7.40 -4.25 8.13
CA GLY A 15 -7.05 -3.82 9.47
C GLY A 15 -8.06 -2.81 10.02
N GLU A 16 -7.94 -2.46 11.30
CA GLU A 16 -8.83 -1.48 11.94
C GLU A 16 -8.81 -0.12 11.22
N LEU A 17 -7.61 0.37 10.88
CA LEU A 17 -7.45 1.63 10.12
C LEU A 17 -7.97 1.50 8.68
N GLY A 18 -7.70 0.37 8.02
CA GLY A 18 -8.20 0.09 6.68
C GLY A 18 -9.74 0.10 6.66
N ARG A 19 -10.39 -0.68 7.53
CA ARG A 19 -11.85 -0.73 7.64
C ARG A 19 -12.44 0.64 7.95
N ALA A 20 -11.83 1.41 8.86
CA ALA A 20 -12.29 2.75 9.18
C ALA A 20 -12.18 3.69 7.98
N LEU A 21 -11.09 3.62 7.19
CA LEU A 21 -10.93 4.39 5.96
C LEU A 21 -12.06 4.08 4.97
N PHE A 22 -12.28 2.80 4.65
CA PHE A 22 -13.31 2.40 3.69
C PHE A 22 -14.72 2.75 4.17
N LYS A 23 -15.01 2.61 5.46
CA LYS A 23 -16.31 2.97 6.04
C LYS A 23 -16.58 4.48 5.99
N ASN A 24 -15.58 5.32 6.26
CA ASN A 24 -15.80 6.76 6.39
C ASN A 24 -15.61 7.53 5.06
N TRP A 25 -14.73 7.06 4.17
CA TRP A 25 -14.37 7.80 2.96
C TRP A 25 -15.23 7.45 1.75
N SER A 26 -15.63 6.18 1.60
CA SER A 26 -16.40 5.71 0.44
C SER A 26 -17.76 6.41 0.30
N HIS A 27 -18.31 6.91 1.41
CA HIS A 27 -19.58 7.67 1.41
C HIS A 27 -19.41 9.17 1.11
N ALA A 28 -18.21 9.74 1.22
CA ALA A 28 -17.98 11.18 1.16
C ALA A 28 -17.37 11.69 -0.15
N ASN A 29 -16.64 10.86 -0.90
CA ASN A 29 -15.88 11.31 -2.08
C ASN A 29 -15.95 10.32 -3.26
N GLN A 30 -16.85 10.56 -4.21
CA GLN A 30 -17.03 9.72 -5.41
C GLN A 30 -15.85 9.79 -6.41
N ASN A 31 -14.93 10.74 -6.23
CA ASN A 31 -13.77 10.94 -7.10
C ASN A 31 -12.50 10.24 -6.61
N VAL A 32 -12.57 9.45 -5.53
CA VAL A 32 -11.42 8.69 -5.02
C VAL A 32 -11.70 7.20 -5.17
N GLU A 33 -10.79 6.51 -5.86
CA GLU A 33 -10.79 5.05 -5.97
C GLU A 33 -9.70 4.48 -5.07
N PHE A 34 -10.05 3.53 -4.20
CA PHE A 34 -9.11 2.81 -3.37
C PHE A 34 -8.84 1.42 -3.93
N VAL A 35 -7.57 1.13 -4.22
CA VAL A 35 -7.14 -0.21 -4.68
C VAL A 35 -6.45 -0.91 -3.52
N SER A 36 -6.99 -2.04 -3.06
CA SER A 36 -6.41 -2.79 -1.93
C SER A 36 -5.30 -3.75 -2.38
N PHE A 37 -4.18 -3.76 -1.67
CA PHE A 37 -3.16 -4.80 -1.76
C PHE A 37 -3.65 -6.09 -1.07
N LYS A 38 -3.44 -7.23 -1.72
CA LYS A 38 -3.87 -8.55 -1.22
C LYS A 38 -2.74 -9.57 -1.09
N GLY A 39 -1.50 -9.20 -1.45
CA GLY A 39 -0.33 -10.09 -1.40
C GLY A 39 0.42 -10.00 -0.07
N ASP A 40 1.62 -10.59 -0.03
CA ASP A 40 2.55 -10.46 1.09
C ASP A 40 3.49 -9.27 0.87
N ILE A 41 3.48 -8.29 1.78
CA ILE A 41 4.31 -7.09 1.65
C ILE A 41 5.81 -7.41 1.69
N LYS A 42 6.18 -8.52 2.33
CA LYS A 42 7.56 -9.03 2.37
C LYS A 42 8.02 -9.54 1.00
N ASN A 43 7.09 -9.88 0.11
CA ASN A 43 7.40 -10.35 -1.22
C ASN A 43 7.40 -9.19 -2.23
N GLN A 44 8.57 -8.91 -2.81
CA GLN A 44 8.73 -7.85 -3.79
C GLN A 44 7.94 -8.10 -5.09
N SER A 45 7.75 -9.35 -5.50
CA SER A 45 6.97 -9.66 -6.71
C SER A 45 5.51 -9.28 -6.52
N ASP A 46 4.91 -9.66 -5.39
CA ASP A 46 3.51 -9.33 -5.07
C ASP A 46 3.26 -7.82 -5.10
N VAL A 47 4.19 -7.05 -4.51
CA VAL A 47 4.14 -5.58 -4.51
C VAL A 47 4.26 -5.01 -5.91
N THR A 48 5.17 -5.57 -6.71
CA THR A 48 5.40 -5.14 -8.10
C THR A 48 4.20 -5.42 -8.98
N ASP A 49 3.68 -6.64 -8.95
CA ASP A 49 2.51 -7.04 -9.73
C ASP A 49 1.29 -6.18 -9.36
N TRP A 50 1.10 -5.92 -8.07
CA TRP A 50 0.02 -5.05 -7.60
C TRP A 50 0.16 -3.61 -8.10
N LEU A 51 1.32 -2.97 -7.91
CA LEU A 51 1.52 -1.57 -8.29
C LEU A 51 1.54 -1.38 -9.82
N CYS A 52 2.06 -2.35 -10.57
CA CYS A 52 2.05 -2.31 -12.05
C CYS A 52 0.66 -2.50 -12.64
N TYR A 53 -0.25 -3.20 -11.94
CA TYR A 53 -1.65 -3.33 -12.36
C TYR A 53 -2.45 -2.04 -12.21
N ILE A 54 -1.95 -1.06 -11.44
CA ILE A 54 -2.63 0.22 -11.20
C ILE A 54 -2.21 1.22 -12.28
N PRO A 55 -3.06 1.57 -13.26
CA PRO A 55 -2.65 2.36 -14.44
C PRO A 55 -2.23 3.79 -14.10
N THR A 56 -2.80 4.35 -13.03
CA THR A 56 -2.40 5.65 -12.48
C THR A 56 -2.56 5.55 -10.98
N LEU A 57 -1.46 5.70 -10.26
CA LEU A 57 -1.45 5.75 -8.80
C LEU A 57 -1.10 7.18 -8.39
N ASN A 58 -1.98 7.79 -7.60
CA ASN A 58 -1.79 9.16 -7.11
C ASN A 58 -1.22 9.19 -5.69
N GLY A 59 -1.40 8.11 -4.93
CA GLY A 59 -0.89 8.01 -3.57
C GLY A 59 -1.01 6.60 -3.01
N LEU A 60 -0.37 6.38 -1.86
CA LEU A 60 -0.37 5.11 -1.12
C LEU A 60 -0.66 5.35 0.36
N LEU A 61 -1.51 4.51 0.92
CA LEU A 61 -1.79 4.43 2.35
C LEU A 61 -1.33 3.05 2.85
N HIS A 62 -0.25 3.05 3.63
CA HIS A 62 0.38 1.82 4.10
C HIS A 62 0.04 1.56 5.57
N PHE A 63 -0.91 0.66 5.84
CA PHE A 63 -1.31 0.28 7.20
C PHE A 63 -0.75 -1.08 7.66
N VAL A 64 -0.03 -1.83 6.81
CA VAL A 64 0.57 -3.11 7.22
C VAL A 64 1.75 -2.83 8.14
N VAL A 65 1.61 -3.11 9.43
CA VAL A 65 2.71 -3.01 10.40
C VAL A 65 2.46 -3.96 11.57
N MET A 66 3.51 -4.64 12.04
CA MET A 66 3.51 -5.21 13.38
C MET A 66 3.97 -4.15 14.37
N VAL A 67 3.03 -3.57 15.11
CA VAL A 67 3.31 -2.60 16.17
C VAL A 67 3.98 -3.25 17.39
N PRO A 68 4.79 -2.50 18.16
CA PRO A 68 5.44 -2.99 19.37
C PRO A 68 4.38 -3.32 20.43
N THR A 69 3.96 -4.57 20.35
CA THR A 69 3.16 -5.32 21.31
C THR A 69 3.99 -6.56 21.65
N SER A 70 3.57 -7.36 22.62
CA SER A 70 4.30 -8.60 23.00
C SER A 70 4.66 -9.54 21.82
N GLY A 71 4.05 -9.36 20.63
CA GLY A 71 4.42 -10.06 19.41
C GLY A 71 5.72 -9.62 18.73
N VAL A 72 6.15 -8.36 18.86
CA VAL A 72 7.43 -7.88 18.27
C VAL A 72 8.62 -8.40 19.07
N ASP A 73 8.55 -8.37 20.40
CA ASP A 73 9.61 -8.88 21.27
C ASP A 73 9.76 -10.41 21.16
N LYS A 74 8.66 -11.11 20.83
CA LYS A 74 8.66 -12.56 20.58
C LYS A 74 9.29 -12.94 19.24
N ASP A 75 9.20 -12.10 18.23
CA ASP A 75 9.77 -12.37 16.90
C ASP A 75 10.23 -11.08 16.19
N PRO A 76 11.40 -10.54 16.60
CA PRO A 76 11.93 -9.30 16.05
C PRO A 76 12.32 -9.44 14.57
N LEU A 77 12.69 -10.64 14.12
CA LEU A 77 13.01 -10.90 12.71
C LEU A 77 11.77 -10.78 11.83
N LYS A 78 10.63 -11.32 12.28
CA LYS A 78 9.37 -11.14 11.58
C LYS A 78 8.94 -9.68 11.58
N ALA A 79 9.11 -8.96 12.69
CA ALA A 79 8.83 -7.53 12.79
C ALA A 79 9.65 -6.71 11.78
N PHE A 80 10.96 -6.96 11.71
CA PHE A 80 11.84 -6.36 10.71
C PHE A 80 11.39 -6.68 9.28
N ARG A 81 11.06 -7.94 8.98
CA ARG A 81 10.60 -8.33 7.64
C ARG A 81 9.32 -7.60 7.24
N VAL A 82 8.33 -7.51 8.13
CA VAL A 82 7.06 -6.84 7.80
C VAL A 82 7.23 -5.33 7.75
N ASN A 83 7.81 -4.72 8.79
CA ASN A 83 7.81 -3.26 8.97
C ASN A 83 8.90 -2.57 8.15
N THR A 84 10.07 -3.21 8.00
CA THR A 84 11.20 -2.58 7.31
C THR A 84 11.29 -3.10 5.89
N LEU A 85 11.45 -4.41 5.70
CA LEU A 85 11.57 -4.97 4.35
C LEU A 85 10.29 -4.74 3.53
N GLY A 86 9.11 -4.90 4.13
CA GLY A 86 7.85 -4.60 3.46
C GLY A 86 7.73 -3.14 3.00
N THR A 87 8.09 -2.19 3.85
CA THR A 87 8.11 -0.77 3.47
C THR A 87 9.17 -0.49 2.39
N LEU A 88 10.35 -1.11 2.47
CA LEU A 88 11.39 -0.96 1.44
C LEU A 88 10.92 -1.51 0.09
N ASN A 89 10.24 -2.64 0.06
CA ASN A 89 9.67 -3.19 -1.18
C ASN A 89 8.70 -2.20 -1.83
N LEU A 90 7.79 -1.60 -1.04
CA LEU A 90 6.89 -0.55 -1.55
C LEU A 90 7.66 0.63 -2.11
N LEU A 91 8.61 1.18 -1.36
CA LEU A 91 9.38 2.35 -1.77
C LEU A 91 10.21 2.08 -3.02
N GLU A 92 10.83 0.91 -3.13
CA GLU A 92 11.65 0.55 -4.28
C GLU A 92 10.80 0.32 -5.53
N THR A 93 9.69 -0.41 -5.42
CA THR A 93 8.76 -0.57 -6.55
C THR A 93 8.16 0.78 -6.96
N CYS A 94 7.81 1.65 -6.00
CA CYS A 94 7.38 3.01 -6.29
C CYS A 94 8.47 3.79 -7.00
N ARG A 95 9.71 3.73 -6.52
CA ARG A 95 10.85 4.38 -7.16
C ARG A 95 10.96 3.91 -8.61
N LEU A 96 11.00 2.61 -8.87
CA LEU A 96 11.14 2.05 -10.22
C LEU A 96 9.99 2.42 -11.16
N ASN A 97 8.75 2.42 -10.66
CA ASN A 97 7.55 2.66 -11.46
C ASN A 97 7.20 4.15 -11.61
N PHE A 98 7.61 5.01 -10.67
CA PHE A 98 7.34 6.45 -10.68
C PHE A 98 8.56 7.31 -11.05
N THR A 99 9.78 6.75 -11.16
CA THR A 99 10.96 7.44 -11.74
C THR A 99 11.08 7.32 -13.25
N LYS A 100 10.16 6.63 -13.95
CA LYS A 100 10.01 6.72 -15.42
C LYS A 100 8.82 7.59 -15.85
N LYS A 101 8.67 8.75 -15.22
CA LYS A 101 7.78 9.81 -15.72
C LYS A 101 8.47 11.19 -15.75
N VAL A 102 9.74 11.21 -16.15
CA VAL A 102 10.44 12.41 -16.66
C VAL A 102 11.45 11.96 -17.74
N CYS A 103 11.20 12.38 -18.98
CA CYS A 103 12.02 12.26 -20.21
C CYS A 103 12.27 10.81 -20.71
N SER A 104 11.94 10.40 -21.94
CA SER A 104 11.86 11.08 -23.25
C SER A 104 10.68 10.56 -24.08
#